data_AF-A0ABD0MFP5-F1
#
_entry.id   AF-A0ABD0MFP5-F1
#
_cell.length_a   1.000
_cell.length_b   1.000
_cell.length_c   1.000
_cell.angle_alpha   90.00
_cell.angle_beta   90.00
_cell.angle_gamma   90.00
#
_symmetry.space_group_name_H-M   'P 1'
#
loop_
_entity.id
_entity.type
_entity.pdbx_description
1 polymer ?
#
loop_
_entity_poly.entity_id
_entity_poly.type
_entity_poly.pdbx_seq_one_letter_code
_entity_poly.pdbx_strand_id
1 'polypeptide(L)'
;MNVGEESPNVTEHGANEPASLLNGRSSSERSRAQDSDNGELQNILMKHKTANRIIIHVAKNDIRKEQLEAQPFISGPLPARGTNMFSWLLGLNTWLQRTCSQKGVNFIDNFNLFWGHRQLFKLDGLHPNKLGARVLKDNIHFSLRHPSVECASPPNMNGTHTPGQKSSCDRHIPQGH
;
A
#
# COMPACT_ATOMS: atom_id res chain seq x y z
N MET A 1 -52.29 -31.49 48.69
CA MET A 1 -51.85 -32.69 47.96
C MET A 1 -52.61 -32.73 46.65
N ASN A 2 -51.86 -32.88 45.56
CA ASN A 2 -52.24 -33.06 44.15
C ASN A 2 -52.92 -31.88 43.44
N VAL A 3 -52.66 -31.55 42.16
CA VAL A 3 -51.69 -31.81 41.06
C VAL A 3 -52.32 -30.95 39.95
N GLY A 4 -51.66 -30.00 39.27
CA GLY A 4 -50.68 -30.22 38.20
C GLY A 4 -51.18 -29.57 36.90
N GLU A 5 -50.22 -29.18 36.05
CA GLU A 5 -50.32 -29.05 34.57
C GLU A 5 -51.15 -27.84 34.06
N GLU A 6 -50.82 -27.08 33.01
CA GLU A 6 -49.95 -27.25 31.84
C GLU A 6 -49.81 -25.85 31.17
N SER A 7 -48.66 -25.53 30.55
CA SER A 7 -48.50 -24.51 29.47
C SER A 7 -49.03 -25.11 28.14
N PRO A 8 -49.20 -24.44 26.96
CA PRO A 8 -48.23 -23.52 26.30
C PRO A 8 -48.81 -22.54 25.21
N ASN A 9 -47.94 -22.10 24.29
CA ASN A 9 -48.14 -21.52 22.93
C ASN A 9 -48.02 -19.97 22.82
N VAL A 10 -46.92 -19.35 22.33
CA VAL A 10 -46.28 -19.35 20.97
C VAL A 10 -47.29 -18.93 19.89
N THR A 11 -47.17 -17.78 19.22
CA THR A 11 -46.37 -17.62 17.98
C THR A 11 -46.12 -16.14 17.62
N GLU A 12 -44.92 -15.91 17.06
CA GLU A 12 -44.35 -14.68 16.49
C GLU A 12 -44.95 -14.22 15.14
N HIS A 13 -44.44 -13.05 14.70
CA HIS A 13 -44.43 -12.39 13.39
C HIS A 13 -45.51 -11.31 13.17
N GLY A 14 -45.20 -10.06 12.86
CA GLY A 14 -43.93 -9.35 12.64
C GLY A 14 -44.23 -7.94 12.09
N ALA A 15 -43.24 -7.03 12.17
CA ALA A 15 -42.91 -5.96 11.19
C ALA A 15 -42.29 -4.71 11.84
N ASN A 16 -41.03 -4.45 11.44
CA ASN A 16 -40.44 -3.15 11.08
C ASN A 16 -40.03 -2.14 12.18
N GLU A 17 -38.72 -2.13 12.45
CA GLU A 17 -37.87 -0.97 12.77
C GLU A 17 -37.97 0.13 11.67
N PRO A 18 -37.72 1.43 11.98
CA PRO A 18 -36.33 1.91 11.92
C PRO A 18 -35.90 2.99 12.93
N ALA A 19 -34.70 2.74 13.46
CA ALA A 19 -33.56 3.61 13.76
C ALA A 19 -33.47 5.05 13.19
N SER A 20 -32.79 5.88 14.01
CA SER A 20 -31.94 7.04 13.72
C SER A 20 -32.57 8.46 13.69
N LEU A 21 -32.57 9.07 14.87
CA LEU A 21 -32.56 10.52 15.06
C LEU A 21 -31.12 11.06 14.99
N LEU A 22 -31.03 12.32 14.54
CA LEU A 22 -29.91 13.27 14.63
C LEU A 22 -28.96 13.36 13.41
N ASN A 23 -29.52 13.90 12.33
CA ASN A 23 -28.79 14.74 11.38
C ASN A 23 -28.49 16.11 12.01
N GLY A 24 -27.28 16.64 11.81
CA GLY A 24 -27.02 18.08 11.85
C GLY A 24 -25.97 18.59 12.83
N ARG A 25 -24.71 18.12 12.76
CA ARG A 25 -23.58 18.89 13.30
C ARG A 25 -23.09 19.89 12.25
N SER A 26 -23.43 21.15 12.50
CA SER A 26 -23.13 22.35 11.72
C SER A 26 -21.63 22.53 11.47
N SER A 27 -21.27 23.08 10.30
CA SER A 27 -19.92 23.52 9.91
C SER A 27 -19.22 24.50 10.89
N SER A 28 -19.90 24.92 11.95
CA SER A 28 -19.39 25.76 13.04
C SER A 28 -18.58 25.02 14.11
N GLU A 29 -18.55 23.69 14.10
CA GLU A 29 -17.72 22.90 15.05
C GLU A 29 -16.32 22.58 14.52
N ARG A 30 -16.10 22.70 13.20
CA ARG A 30 -14.80 22.42 12.58
C ARG A 30 -13.76 23.53 12.82
N SER A 31 -14.20 24.74 13.14
CA SER A 31 -13.33 25.88 13.46
C SER A 31 -12.86 25.91 14.91
N ARG A 32 -13.58 25.25 15.84
CA ARG A 32 -13.24 25.26 17.28
C ARG A 32 -12.11 24.32 17.67
N ALA A 33 -11.79 23.32 16.84
CA ALA A 33 -10.75 22.34 17.16
C ALA A 33 -9.32 22.79 16.79
N GLN A 34 -9.16 23.88 16.04
CA GLN A 34 -7.84 24.38 15.63
C GLN A 34 -7.25 25.46 16.54
N ASP A 35 -8.06 26.08 17.42
CA ASP A 35 -7.60 27.15 18.33
C ASP A 35 -7.15 26.65 19.71
N SER A 36 -7.46 25.40 20.09
CA SER A 36 -7.20 24.88 21.44
C SER A 36 -5.73 24.46 21.67
N ASP A 37 -5.00 24.10 20.61
CA ASP A 37 -3.68 23.48 20.72
C ASP A 37 -2.57 24.54 20.92
N ASN A 38 -2.77 25.73 20.37
CA ASN A 38 -1.79 26.82 20.44
C ASN A 38 -1.68 27.44 21.85
N GLY A 39 -2.70 27.25 22.70
CA GLY A 39 -2.75 27.80 24.06
C GLY A 39 -1.91 27.02 25.08
N GLU A 40 -1.66 25.73 24.84
CA GLU A 40 -1.00 24.87 25.83
C GLU A 40 0.49 25.19 25.97
N LEU A 41 1.19 25.37 24.85
CA LEU A 41 2.59 25.82 24.85
C LEU A 41 2.74 27.21 25.49
N GLN A 42 1.82 28.12 25.20
CA GLN A 42 1.82 29.47 25.78
C GLN A 42 1.61 29.43 27.30
N ASN A 43 0.74 28.56 27.78
CA ASN A 43 0.56 28.35 29.22
C ASN A 43 1.82 27.77 29.89
N ILE A 44 2.51 26.82 29.24
CA ILE A 44 3.76 26.24 29.78
C ILE A 44 4.87 27.29 29.83
N LEU A 45 5.01 28.11 28.78
CA LEU A 45 5.96 29.23 28.72
C LEU A 45 5.68 30.27 29.80
N MET A 46 4.41 30.63 30.00
CA MET A 46 3.97 31.60 31.00
C MET A 46 4.15 31.08 32.43
N LYS A 47 4.04 29.78 32.65
CA LYS A 47 4.22 29.13 33.96
C LYS A 47 5.69 28.97 34.35
N HIS A 48 6.57 28.80 33.38
CA HIS A 48 8.00 28.52 33.61
C HIS A 48 8.92 29.63 33.05
N LYS A 49 8.68 30.89 33.47
CA LYS A 49 9.37 32.09 32.95
C LYS A 49 10.89 32.14 33.15
N THR A 50 11.43 31.33 34.06
CA THR A 50 12.87 31.26 34.36
C THR A 50 13.60 30.19 33.55
N ALA A 51 12.88 29.36 32.78
CA ALA A 51 13.48 28.38 31.90
C ALA A 51 14.05 29.06 30.64
N ASN A 52 15.37 28.97 30.45
CA ASN A 52 16.05 29.59 29.30
C ASN A 52 16.17 28.67 28.08
N ARG A 53 15.77 27.40 28.19
CA ARG A 53 15.91 26.39 27.14
C ARG A 53 14.73 25.45 27.12
N ILE A 54 14.20 25.22 25.93
CA ILE A 54 13.10 24.30 25.67
C ILE A 54 13.54 23.34 24.57
N ILE A 55 13.29 22.05 24.78
CA ILE A 55 13.53 21.00 23.78
C ILE A 55 12.17 20.43 23.43
N ILE A 56 11.76 20.57 22.17
CA ILE A 56 10.49 20.05 21.67
C ILE A 56 10.79 18.76 20.91
N HIS A 57 10.28 17.64 21.41
CA HIS A 57 10.35 16.35 20.72
C HIS A 57 8.96 15.98 20.19
N VAL A 58 8.65 16.44 18.98
CA VAL A 58 7.36 16.24 18.30
C VAL A 58 7.57 15.59 16.93
N ALA A 59 6.51 15.41 16.14
CA ALA A 59 6.50 14.77 14.81
C ALA A 59 6.42 13.23 14.78
N LYS A 60 6.29 12.54 15.92
CA LYS A 60 5.98 11.08 15.90
C LYS A 60 4.55 10.80 15.44
N ASN A 61 3.59 11.67 15.79
CA ASN A 61 2.16 11.46 15.55
C ASN A 61 1.60 12.26 14.36
N ASP A 62 2.26 13.35 13.95
CA ASP A 62 1.79 14.25 12.89
C ASP A 62 2.12 13.75 11.47
N ILE A 63 2.91 12.68 11.38
CA ILE A 63 2.99 11.87 10.16
C ILE A 63 1.65 11.16 10.07
N ARG A 64 0.65 11.85 9.53
CA ARG A 64 -0.55 11.19 9.04
C ARG A 64 -0.04 10.11 8.11
N LYS A 65 -0.19 8.84 8.52
CA LYS A 65 -0.42 7.76 7.58
C LYS A 65 -1.78 8.03 6.93
N GLU A 66 -1.91 9.13 6.21
CA GLU A 66 -2.62 9.07 4.95
C GLU A 66 -1.76 8.11 4.15
N GLN A 67 -2.02 6.82 4.39
CA GLN A 67 -1.63 5.73 3.54
C GLN A 67 -2.15 6.19 2.20
N LEU A 68 -1.28 6.83 1.41
CA LEU A 68 -1.60 7.13 0.03
C LEU A 68 -1.96 5.75 -0.49
N GLU A 69 -3.23 5.49 -0.81
CA GLU A 69 -3.67 4.26 -1.49
C GLU A 69 -3.08 4.19 -2.91
N ALA A 70 -2.02 4.98 -3.19
CA ALA A 70 -1.18 4.84 -4.34
C ALA A 70 -0.38 3.56 -4.20
N GLN A 71 -0.67 2.60 -5.06
CA GLN A 71 0.18 1.45 -5.26
C GLN A 71 1.54 1.91 -5.77
N PRO A 72 2.65 1.65 -5.03
CA PRO A 72 3.97 2.02 -5.49
C PRO A 72 4.42 1.07 -6.62
N PHE A 73 5.05 1.65 -7.64
CA PHE A 73 5.71 0.93 -8.72
C PHE A 73 7.18 1.31 -8.77
N ILE A 74 8.05 0.32 -8.93
CA ILE A 74 9.48 0.52 -9.17
C ILE A 74 9.80 -0.01 -10.57
N SER A 75 10.28 0.88 -11.44
CA SER A 75 10.81 0.50 -12.75
C SER A 75 12.25 0.07 -12.62
N GLY A 76 12.56 -1.18 -13.01
CA GLY A 76 13.92 -1.69 -13.08
C GLY A 76 14.79 -0.93 -14.09
N PRO A 77 16.13 -1.00 -13.96
CA PRO A 77 17.05 -0.37 -14.90
C PRO A 77 16.99 -1.01 -16.29
N LEU A 78 17.36 -0.24 -17.31
CA LEU A 78 17.60 -0.78 -18.64
C LEU A 78 18.97 -1.48 -18.70
N PRO A 79 19.14 -2.52 -19.53
CA PRO A 79 20.44 -3.11 -19.74
C PRO A 79 21.34 -2.13 -20.49
N ALA A 80 22.58 -1.96 -20.02
CA ALA A 80 23.61 -1.24 -20.75
C ALA A 80 24.41 -2.22 -21.62
N ARG A 81 24.69 -1.84 -22.86
CA ARG A 81 25.52 -2.63 -23.78
C ARG A 81 26.86 -1.94 -24.01
N GLY A 82 27.93 -2.73 -24.06
CA GLY A 82 29.27 -2.22 -24.35
C GLY A 82 29.95 -1.51 -23.18
N THR A 83 29.37 -1.59 -21.97
CA THR A 83 29.99 -1.08 -20.74
C THR A 83 30.28 -2.22 -19.77
N ASN A 84 31.24 -2.00 -18.88
CA ASN A 84 31.54 -2.89 -17.75
C ASN A 84 30.44 -2.91 -16.67
N MET A 85 29.34 -2.17 -16.86
CA MET A 85 28.25 -2.05 -15.89
C MET A 85 27.23 -3.19 -15.99
N PHE A 86 27.32 -4.10 -16.97
CA PHE A 86 26.31 -5.13 -17.17
C PHE A 86 26.06 -5.97 -15.90
N SER A 87 27.11 -6.54 -15.32
CA SER A 87 27.00 -7.37 -14.11
C SER A 87 26.42 -6.58 -12.93
N TRP A 88 26.78 -5.30 -12.83
CA TRP A 88 26.25 -4.41 -11.81
C TRP A 88 24.76 -4.14 -12.00
N LEU A 89 24.33 -3.80 -13.21
CA LEU A 89 22.92 -3.55 -13.54
C LEU A 89 22.07 -4.82 -13.35
N LEU A 90 22.60 -5.99 -13.72
CA LEU A 90 21.92 -7.27 -13.51
C LEU A 90 21.77 -7.57 -12.01
N GLY A 91 22.84 -7.36 -11.23
CA GLY A 91 22.80 -7.51 -9.78
C GLY A 91 21.80 -6.56 -9.13
N LEU A 92 21.79 -5.29 -9.55
CA LEU A 92 20.83 -4.28 -9.09
C LEU A 92 19.39 -4.66 -9.46
N ASN A 93 19.12 -5.08 -10.69
CA ASN A 93 17.79 -5.50 -11.13
C ASN A 93 17.27 -6.69 -10.31
N THR A 94 18.14 -7.69 -10.10
CA THR A 94 17.81 -8.89 -9.31
C THR A 94 17.51 -8.53 -7.85
N TRP A 95 18.32 -7.66 -7.25
CA TRP A 95 18.10 -7.17 -5.89
C TRP A 95 16.78 -6.41 -5.79
N LEU A 96 16.52 -5.46 -6.70
CA LEU A 96 15.27 -4.69 -6.73
C LEU A 96 14.06 -5.60 -6.87
N GLN A 97 14.08 -6.58 -7.79
CA GLN A 97 12.97 -7.51 -7.98
C GLN A 97 12.66 -8.29 -6.69
N ARG A 98 13.70 -8.85 -6.04
CA ARG A 98 13.53 -9.58 -4.76
C ARG A 98 13.01 -8.66 -3.66
N THR A 99 13.57 -7.46 -3.52
CA THR A 99 13.16 -6.51 -2.48
C THR A 99 11.73 -6.02 -2.70
N CYS A 100 11.34 -5.72 -3.94
CA CYS A 100 9.97 -5.31 -4.25
C CYS A 100 8.96 -6.41 -3.91
N SER A 101 9.27 -7.66 -4.26
CA SER A 101 8.44 -8.82 -3.88
C SER A 101 8.29 -8.96 -2.36
N GLN A 102 9.38 -8.82 -1.60
CA GLN A 102 9.35 -8.90 -0.13
C GLN A 102 8.58 -7.74 0.52
N LYS A 103 8.56 -6.57 -0.12
CA LYS A 103 7.93 -5.35 0.42
C LYS A 103 6.51 -5.12 -0.10
N GLY A 104 5.99 -5.99 -0.96
CA GLY A 104 4.67 -5.79 -1.57
C GLY A 104 4.61 -4.58 -2.50
N VAL A 105 5.69 -4.32 -3.23
CA VAL A 105 5.80 -3.23 -4.21
C VAL A 105 5.76 -3.81 -5.62
N ASN A 106 5.00 -3.20 -6.52
CA ASN A 106 4.94 -3.62 -7.92
C ASN A 106 6.29 -3.34 -8.61
N PHE A 107 6.87 -4.33 -9.27
CA PHE A 107 8.14 -4.18 -9.99
C PHE A 107 7.95 -4.36 -11.49
N ILE A 108 8.48 -3.43 -12.27
CA ILE A 108 8.43 -3.45 -13.74
C ILE A 108 9.81 -3.84 -14.27
N ASP A 109 9.95 -5.08 -14.73
CA ASP A 109 11.21 -5.66 -15.18
C ASP A 109 11.57 -5.24 -16.60
N ASN A 110 11.91 -3.96 -16.76
CA ASN A 110 12.37 -3.43 -18.04
C ASN A 110 13.72 -4.03 -18.47
N PHE A 111 14.50 -4.57 -17.52
CA PHE A 111 15.78 -5.19 -17.85
C PHE A 111 15.59 -6.40 -18.75
N ASN A 112 14.75 -7.35 -18.32
CA ASN A 112 14.45 -8.56 -19.10
C ASN A 112 13.73 -8.23 -20.41
N LEU A 113 12.83 -7.24 -20.41
CA LEU A 113 12.14 -6.81 -21.62
C LEU A 113 13.09 -6.25 -22.70
N PHE A 114 14.14 -5.53 -22.30
CA PHE A 114 15.09 -4.91 -23.23
C PHE A 114 16.31 -5.80 -23.52
N TRP A 115 16.48 -6.87 -22.76
CA TRP A 115 17.62 -7.76 -22.90
C TRP A 115 17.63 -8.45 -24.28
N GLY A 116 18.79 -8.47 -24.94
CA GLY A 116 18.94 -9.03 -26.29
C GLY A 116 18.40 -8.15 -27.44
N HIS A 117 17.60 -7.11 -27.16
CA HIS A 117 16.94 -6.29 -28.18
C HIS A 117 17.74 -5.04 -28.57
N ARG A 118 18.87 -5.23 -29.29
CA ARG A 118 19.76 -4.14 -29.74
C ARG A 118 19.04 -3.03 -30.52
N GLN A 119 18.01 -3.39 -31.28
CA GLN A 119 17.21 -2.47 -32.09
C GLN A 119 16.39 -1.46 -31.27
N LEU A 120 16.30 -1.62 -29.95
CA LEU A 120 15.60 -0.67 -29.06
C LEU A 120 16.51 0.46 -28.57
N PHE A 121 17.82 0.36 -28.80
CA PHE A 121 18.81 1.33 -28.34
C PHE A 121 19.33 2.21 -29.46
N LYS A 122 19.94 3.33 -29.09
CA LYS A 122 20.82 4.10 -29.97
C LYS A 122 22.15 3.36 -30.17
N LEU A 123 23.00 3.88 -31.05
CA LEU A 123 24.34 3.36 -31.30
C LEU A 123 25.22 3.31 -30.05
N ASP A 124 24.95 4.15 -29.05
CA ASP A 124 25.66 4.14 -27.76
C ASP A 124 25.37 2.93 -26.88
N GLY A 125 24.33 2.13 -27.17
CA GLY A 125 23.94 0.96 -26.39
C GLY A 125 23.44 1.27 -24.97
N LEU A 126 23.19 2.54 -24.65
CA LEU A 126 22.75 3.02 -23.33
C LEU A 126 21.36 3.64 -23.40
N HIS A 127 21.14 4.50 -24.39
CA HIS A 127 19.89 5.25 -24.48
C HIS A 127 18.90 4.53 -25.39
N PRO A 128 17.61 4.44 -24.99
CA PRO A 128 16.56 4.02 -25.90
C PRO A 128 16.50 4.92 -27.13
N ASN A 129 16.25 4.33 -28.29
CA ASN A 129 15.83 5.07 -29.48
C ASN A 129 14.30 5.31 -29.44
N LYS A 130 13.72 5.89 -30.50
CA LYS A 130 12.28 6.19 -30.55
C LYS A 130 11.40 4.93 -30.37
N LEU A 131 11.82 3.79 -30.93
CA LEU A 131 11.12 2.52 -30.77
C LEU A 131 11.26 2.01 -29.33
N GLY A 132 12.47 2.01 -28.77
CA GLY A 132 12.71 1.64 -27.37
C GLY A 132 11.93 2.50 -26.38
N ALA A 133 11.88 3.82 -26.57
CA ALA A 133 11.11 4.72 -25.72
C ALA A 133 9.60 4.41 -25.78
N ARG A 134 9.08 4.03 -26.96
CA ARG A 134 7.69 3.59 -27.10
C ARG A 134 7.43 2.29 -26.34
N VAL A 135 8.29 1.28 -26.51
CA VAL A 135 8.20 0.00 -25.78
C VAL A 135 8.26 0.22 -24.27
N LEU A 136 9.19 1.06 -23.80
CA LEU A 136 9.31 1.39 -22.36
C LEU A 136 8.03 2.02 -21.82
N LYS A 137 7.51 3.05 -22.53
CA LYS A 137 6.28 3.74 -22.15
C LYS A 137 5.09 2.78 -22.14
N ASP A 138 4.95 1.95 -23.17
CA ASP A 138 3.84 1.00 -23.29
C ASP A 138 3.91 -0.07 -22.19
N ASN A 139 5.11 -0.55 -21.84
CA ASN A 139 5.31 -1.49 -20.74
C ASN A 139 4.93 -0.88 -19.38
N ILE A 140 5.40 0.34 -19.09
CA ILE A 140 5.02 1.06 -17.86
C ILE A 140 3.51 1.23 -17.79
N HIS A 141 2.90 1.68 -18.88
CA HIS A 141 1.47 1.91 -18.97
C HIS A 141 0.65 0.62 -18.84
N PHE A 142 1.16 -0.51 -19.34
CA PHE A 142 0.57 -1.82 -19.16
C PHE A 142 0.63 -2.26 -17.70
N SER A 143 1.79 -2.15 -17.05
CA SER A 143 1.98 -2.53 -15.65
C SER A 143 1.10 -1.72 -14.69
N LEU A 144 0.90 -0.42 -14.96
CA LEU A 144 0.02 0.42 -14.14
C LEU A 144 -1.45 -0.03 -14.16
N ARG A 145 -1.89 -0.76 -15.19
CA ARG A 145 -3.25 -1.34 -15.26
C ARG A 145 -3.35 -2.76 -14.72
N HIS A 146 -2.20 -3.43 -14.57
CA HIS A 146 -2.12 -4.83 -14.16
C HIS A 146 -1.07 -4.96 -13.05
N PRO A 147 -1.33 -4.39 -11.85
CA PRO A 147 -0.44 -4.57 -10.71
C PRO A 147 -0.31 -6.06 -10.37
N SER A 148 0.92 -6.49 -10.11
CA SER A 148 1.23 -7.87 -9.70
C SER A 148 1.04 -8.09 -8.20
N VAL A 149 1.01 -7.00 -7.42
CA VAL A 149 0.68 -7.01 -6.00
C VAL A 149 -0.68 -6.35 -5.83
N GLU A 150 -1.68 -7.14 -5.44
CA GLU A 150 -2.97 -6.59 -5.02
C GLU A 150 -2.78 -5.84 -3.69
N CYS A 151 -3.31 -4.62 -3.59
CA CYS A 151 -3.47 -3.97 -2.29
C CYS A 151 -4.28 -4.92 -1.42
N ALA A 152 -3.71 -5.33 -0.28
CA ALA A 152 -4.47 -6.06 0.72
C ALA A 152 -5.74 -5.26 1.04
N SER A 153 -6.89 -5.76 0.61
CA SER A 153 -8.18 -5.28 1.09
C SER A 153 -8.14 -5.37 2.62
N PRO A 154 -8.67 -4.36 3.35
CA PRO A 154 -8.72 -4.44 4.80
C PRO A 154 -9.37 -5.77 5.19
N PRO A 155 -8.77 -6.54 6.13
CA PRO A 155 -9.31 -7.83 6.51
C PRO A 155 -10.77 -7.64 6.92
N ASN A 156 -11.66 -8.29 6.17
CA ASN A 156 -13.07 -8.38 6.53
C ASN A 156 -13.11 -9.04 7.91
N MET A 157 -13.43 -8.24 8.93
CA MET A 157 -13.57 -8.67 10.34
C MET A 157 -14.78 -9.59 10.56
N ASN A 158 -15.40 -10.12 9.50
CA ASN A 158 -16.42 -11.15 9.61
C ASN A 158 -15.75 -12.50 9.37
N GLY A 159 -15.35 -13.12 10.49
CA GLY A 159 -14.69 -14.41 10.51
C GLY A 159 -15.46 -15.45 9.71
N THR A 160 -14.82 -15.98 8.66
CA THR A 160 -15.11 -17.32 8.16
C THR A 160 -13.81 -17.87 7.58
N HIS A 161 -13.19 -18.78 8.32
CA HIS A 161 -12.05 -19.54 7.84
C HIS A 161 -12.47 -20.40 6.65
N THR A 162 -11.91 -20.14 5.46
CA THR A 162 -11.86 -21.11 4.36
C THR A 162 -10.41 -21.56 4.16
N PRO A 163 -10.06 -22.83 4.40
CA PRO A 163 -8.71 -23.32 4.16
C PRO A 163 -8.55 -23.68 2.68
N GLY A 164 -7.62 -23.02 1.99
CA GLY A 164 -7.16 -23.51 0.68
C GLY A 164 -6.72 -22.45 -0.31
N GLN A 165 -5.59 -21.79 -0.09
CA GLN A 165 -4.78 -21.27 -1.19
C GLN A 165 -3.32 -21.66 -0.95
N LYS A 166 -2.88 -22.70 -1.67
CA LYS A 166 -1.46 -23.03 -1.78
C LYS A 166 -0.76 -21.86 -2.48
N SER A 167 0.25 -21.31 -1.84
CA SER A 167 1.17 -20.34 -2.41
C SER A 167 1.82 -20.94 -3.66
N SER A 168 1.57 -20.35 -4.83
CA SER A 168 2.24 -20.68 -6.08
C SER A 168 3.66 -20.10 -6.08
N CYS A 169 4.54 -20.64 -5.24
CA CYS A 169 5.97 -20.38 -5.25
C CYS A 169 6.76 -21.68 -5.09
N ASP A 170 6.46 -22.66 -5.93
CA ASP A 170 7.34 -23.79 -6.20
C ASP A 170 7.31 -24.09 -7.70
N ARG A 171 8.14 -23.36 -8.46
CA ARG A 171 8.45 -23.76 -9.84
C ARG A 171 9.72 -24.60 -9.78
N HIS A 172 9.50 -25.91 -9.92
CA HIS A 172 10.47 -26.98 -10.14
C HIS A 172 11.69 -26.53 -10.96
N ILE A 173 12.88 -26.81 -10.42
CA ILE A 173 14.13 -26.93 -11.20
C ILE A 173 14.13 -28.35 -11.80
N PRO A 174 14.20 -28.54 -13.12
CA PRO A 174 14.40 -29.86 -13.68
C PRO A 174 15.87 -30.28 -13.45
N GLN A 175 16.06 -31.40 -12.77
CA GLN A 175 17.34 -32.11 -12.77
C GLN A 175 17.52 -32.78 -14.14
N GLY A 176 18.61 -32.45 -14.82
CA GLY A 176 19.02 -33.13 -16.06
C GLY A 176 19.59 -34.51 -15.76
N HIS A 177 19.19 -35.48 -16.57
CA HIS A 177 19.87 -36.75 -16.78
C HIS A 177 21.10 -36.56 -17.68
#